data_AF-A0A1F5G2V0-F1
#
_entry.id   AF-A0A1F5G2V0-F1
#
_cell.length_a   1.000
_cell.length_b   1.000
_cell.length_c   1.000
_cell.angle_alpha   90.00
_cell.angle_beta   90.00
_cell.angle_gamma   90.00
#
_symmetry.space_group_name_H-M   'P 1'
#
loop_
_entity.id
_entity.type
_entity.pdbx_description
1 polymer ?
#
loop_
_entity_poly.entity_id
_entity_poly.type
_entity_poly.pdbx_seq_one_letter_code
_entity_poly.pdbx_strand_id
1 'polypeptide(L)'
;MKRPAILIPLPWAGGCEQQENGKLLEEAGIGQVLPQEELTPDILSQTIKKAIQNLENFKKNAPKAKRLIKLDAAERLAEEVLSLAEGRRLG
;
A
#
# COMPACT_ATOMS: atom_id res chain seq x y z
N MET A 1 -9.89 0.40 1.05
CA MET A 1 -9.52 0.79 -0.32
C MET A 1 -10.60 0.26 -1.28
N LYS A 2 -11.12 1.08 -2.20
CA LYS A 2 -12.22 0.68 -3.13
C LYS A 2 -11.81 0.73 -4.61
N ARG A 3 -10.55 1.05 -4.90
CA ARG A 3 -10.03 1.25 -6.25
C ARG A 3 -8.68 0.54 -6.37
N PRO A 4 -8.37 -0.06 -7.53
CA PRO A 4 -7.03 -0.54 -7.79
C PRO A 4 -6.03 0.61 -7.79
N ALA A 5 -4.79 0.30 -7.45
CA ALA A 5 -3.69 1.25 -7.46
C ALA A 5 -2.54 0.74 -8.34
N ILE A 6 -1.91 1.64 -9.08
CA ILE A 6 -0.61 1.41 -9.69
C ILE A 6 0.34 2.31 -8.92
N LEU A 7 1.27 1.72 -8.18
CA LEU A 7 2.28 2.45 -7.42
C LEU A 7 3.53 2.59 -8.28
N ILE A 8 4.04 3.81 -8.39
CA ILE A 8 5.28 4.12 -9.10
C ILE A 8 6.29 4.65 -8.06
N PRO A 9 7.15 3.78 -7.49
CA PRO A 9 8.05 4.20 -6.43
C PRO A 9 9.13 5.16 -6.92
N LEU A 10 9.43 6.19 -6.13
CA LEU A 10 10.54 7.11 -6.40
C LEU A 10 11.88 6.40 -6.14
N PRO A 11 12.83 6.38 -7.12
CA PRO A 11 14.04 5.56 -7.02
C PRO A 11 15.07 6.08 -6.00
N TRP A 12 14.99 7.36 -5.62
CA TRP A 12 15.87 8.00 -4.63
C TRP A 12 15.21 8.18 -3.26
N ALA A 13 14.03 7.59 -3.02
CA ALA A 13 13.50 7.53 -1.67
C ALA A 13 14.47 6.69 -0.82
N GLY A 14 15.14 7.33 0.14
CA GLY A 14 16.23 6.71 0.91
C GLY A 14 15.80 5.51 1.77
N GLY A 15 14.50 5.23 1.87
CA GLY A 15 13.94 4.03 2.47
C GLY A 15 13.14 3.23 1.44
N CYS A 16 13.28 1.91 1.45
CA CYS A 16 12.53 0.98 0.61
C CYS A 16 11.02 0.91 0.93
N GLU A 17 10.52 1.83 1.78
CA GLU A 17 9.16 1.85 2.31
C GLU A 17 8.10 1.88 1.21
N GLN A 18 8.31 2.64 0.12
CA GLN A 18 7.36 2.66 -0.99
C GLN A 18 7.33 1.32 -1.75
N GLN A 19 8.48 0.66 -1.89
CA GLN A 19 8.56 -0.65 -2.54
C GLN A 19 7.90 -1.72 -1.67
N GLU A 20 8.13 -1.69 -0.36
CA GLU A 20 7.48 -2.59 0.60
C GLU A 20 5.96 -2.39 0.65
N ASN A 21 5.50 -1.14 0.71
CA ASN A 21 4.08 -0.81 0.64
C ASN A 21 3.46 -1.25 -0.69
N GLY A 22 4.17 -1.06 -1.80
CA GLY A 22 3.76 -1.54 -3.10
C GLY A 22 3.59 -3.06 -3.15
N LYS A 23 4.59 -3.78 -2.64
CA LYS A 23 4.58 -5.25 -2.56
C LYS A 23 3.41 -5.76 -1.72
N LEU A 24 3.11 -5.12 -0.59
CA LEU A 24 1.93 -5.45 0.22
C LEU A 24 0.62 -5.31 -0.57
N LEU A 25 0.49 -4.28 -1.43
CA LEU A 25 -0.68 -4.09 -2.28
C LEU A 25 -0.77 -5.14 -3.40
N GLU A 26 0.37 -5.54 -3.97
CA GLU A 26 0.48 -6.61 -4.96
C GLU A 26 0.12 -7.97 -4.39
N GLU A 27 0.69 -8.34 -3.24
CA GLU A 27 0.41 -9.59 -2.52
C GLU A 27 -1.07 -9.68 -2.10
N ALA A 28 -1.64 -8.55 -1.69
CA ALA A 28 -3.06 -8.45 -1.40
C ALA A 28 -3.93 -8.49 -2.66
N GLY A 29 -3.34 -8.45 -3.85
CA GLY A 29 -4.03 -8.46 -5.13
C GLY A 29 -4.99 -7.30 -5.27
N ILE A 30 -4.61 -6.10 -4.82
CA ILE A 30 -5.36 -4.84 -4.92
C ILE A 30 -4.56 -3.70 -5.58
N GLY A 31 -3.30 -3.95 -5.94
CA GLY A 31 -2.48 -3.02 -6.69
C GLY A 31 -1.39 -3.70 -7.48
N GLN A 32 -0.62 -2.89 -8.21
CA GLN A 32 0.55 -3.28 -8.98
C GLN A 32 1.66 -2.25 -8.75
N VAL A 33 2.91 -2.69 -8.72
CA VAL A 33 4.08 -1.81 -8.72
C VAL A 33 4.60 -1.67 -10.16
N LEU A 34 4.84 -0.44 -10.59
CA LEU A 34 5.51 -0.10 -11.84
C LEU A 34 6.80 0.65 -11.48
N PRO A 35 7.99 0.03 -11.60
CA PRO A 35 9.25 0.70 -11.32
C PRO A 35 9.41 1.97 -12.15
N GLN A 36 9.88 3.07 -11.54
CA GLN A 36 10.08 4.34 -12.24
C GLN A 36 11.06 4.21 -13.42
N GLU A 37 12.04 3.33 -13.32
CA GLU A 37 13.02 3.04 -14.38
C GLU A 37 12.38 2.42 -15.63
N GLU A 38 11.26 1.72 -15.47
CA GLU A 38 10.47 1.12 -16.55
C GLU A 38 9.35 2.05 -17.03
N LEU A 39 9.18 3.23 -16.41
CA LEU A 39 8.06 4.11 -16.71
C LEU A 39 8.23 4.76 -18.10
N THR A 40 7.37 4.35 -19.02
CA THR A 40 7.14 5.03 -20.30
C THR A 40 5.63 5.24 -20.51
N PRO A 41 5.21 6.17 -21.38
CA PRO A 41 3.79 6.35 -21.70
C PRO A 41 3.10 5.05 -22.17
N ASP A 42 3.78 4.26 -23.01
CA ASP A 42 3.28 2.98 -23.51
C ASP A 42 3.13 1.93 -22.41
N ILE A 43 4.14 1.80 -21.54
CA ILE A 43 4.09 0.86 -20.42
C ILE A 43 3.01 1.26 -19.42
N LEU A 44 2.87 2.55 -19.12
CA LEU A 44 1.82 3.06 -18.24
C LEU A 44 0.43 2.77 -18.83
N SER A 45 0.22 3.07 -20.11
CA SER A 45 -1.04 2.80 -20.81
C SER A 45 -1.41 1.31 -20.79
N GLN A 46 -0.44 0.42 -21.05
CA GLN A 46 -0.65 -1.02 -20.97
C GLN A 46 -0.97 -1.48 -19.55
N THR A 47 -0.28 -0.93 -18.55
CA THR A 47 -0.49 -1.27 -17.14
C THR A 47 -1.88 -0.86 -16.68
N ILE A 48 -2.35 0.34 -17.06
CA ILE A 48 -3.71 0.79 -16.79
C ILE A 48 -4.74 -0.13 -17.45
N LYS A 49 -4.55 -0.52 -18.73
CA LYS A 49 -5.45 -1.45 -19.42
C LYS A 49 -5.53 -2.80 -18.71
N LYS A 50 -4.39 -3.37 -18.32
CA LYS A 50 -4.33 -4.61 -17.54
C LYS A 50 -5.03 -4.48 -16.19
N ALA A 51 -4.86 -3.37 -15.50
CA ALA A 51 -5.53 -3.11 -14.23
C ALA A 51 -7.05 -3.01 -14.39
N ILE A 52 -7.54 -2.38 -15.46
CA ILE A 52 -8.97 -2.33 -15.79
C ILE A 52 -9.52 -3.72 -16.12
N GLN A 53 -8.77 -4.55 -16.84
CA GLN A 53 -9.18 -5.92 -17.14
C GLN A 53 -9.26 -6.79 -15.88
N ASN A 54 -8.40 -6.53 -14.88
CA ASN A 54 -8.35 -7.25 -13.61
C ASN A 54 -9.26 -6.66 -12.51
N LEU A 55 -10.15 -5.70 -12.84
CA LEU A 55 -10.99 -4.98 -11.87
C LEU A 55 -11.81 -5.92 -10.97
N GLU A 56 -12.34 -6.99 -11.53
CA GLU A 56 -13.15 -7.96 -10.78
C GLU A 56 -12.32 -8.72 -9.73
N ASN A 57 -11.07 -9.05 -10.05
CA ASN A 57 -10.16 -9.67 -9.08
C ASN A 57 -9.80 -8.69 -7.95
N PHE A 58 -9.57 -7.42 -8.30
CA PHE A 58 -9.35 -6.36 -7.31
C PHE A 58 -10.55 -6.17 -6.37
N LYS A 59 -11.78 -6.18 -6.90
CA LYS A 59 -13.01 -6.12 -6.08
C LYS A 59 -13.13 -7.31 -5.14
N LYS A 60 -12.83 -8.52 -5.63
CA LYS A 60 -12.85 -9.75 -4.83
C LYS A 60 -11.84 -9.72 -3.67
N ASN A 61 -10.68 -9.11 -3.88
CA ASN A 61 -9.61 -9.04 -2.89
C ASN A 61 -9.71 -7.83 -1.94
N ALA A 62 -10.47 -6.80 -2.28
CA ALA A 62 -10.63 -5.59 -1.47
C ALA A 62 -11.01 -5.85 0.01
N PRO A 63 -11.89 -6.81 0.36
CA PRO A 63 -12.18 -7.12 1.76
C PRO A 63 -10.97 -7.69 2.53
N LYS A 64 -10.14 -8.51 1.88
CA LYS A 64 -8.92 -9.06 2.48
C LYS A 64 -7.89 -7.97 2.72
N ALA A 65 -7.69 -7.11 1.72
CA ALA A 65 -6.76 -6.00 1.81
C ALA A 65 -7.17 -4.94 2.85
N LYS A 66 -8.47 -4.83 3.18
CA LYS A 66 -8.93 -3.95 4.28
C LYS A 66 -8.27 -4.32 5.63
N ARG A 67 -7.87 -5.59 5.83
CA ARG A 67 -7.19 -6.05 7.04
C ARG A 67 -5.74 -5.55 7.13
N LEU A 68 -5.12 -5.15 6.02
CA LEU A 68 -3.79 -4.56 6.00
C LEU A 68 -3.78 -3.10 6.50
N ILE A 69 -4.95 -2.45 6.46
CA ILE A 69 -5.07 -1.04 6.86
C ILE A 69 -5.50 -0.98 8.32
N LYS A 70 -4.61 -0.49 9.18
CA LYS A 70 -4.96 -0.17 10.58
C LYS A 70 -5.58 1.21 10.66
N LEU A 71 -6.92 1.24 10.75
CA LEU A 71 -7.68 2.49 10.84
C LEU A 71 -7.47 3.24 12.16
N ASP A 72 -7.05 2.52 13.19
CA ASP A 72 -6.77 2.98 14.55
C ASP A 72 -5.28 3.30 14.78
N ALA A 73 -4.45 3.32 13.73
CA ALA A 73 -2.99 3.47 13.87
C ALA A 73 -2.58 4.75 14.62
N ALA A 74 -3.26 5.86 14.35
CA ALA A 74 -2.98 7.14 15.02
C ALA A 74 -3.37 7.13 16.50
N GLU A 75 -4.53 6.55 16.84
CA GLU A 75 -5.01 6.40 18.21
C GLU A 75 -4.06 5.53 19.02
N ARG A 76 -3.71 4.35 18.49
CA ARG A 76 -2.74 3.44 19.10
C ARG A 76 -1.39 4.12 19.32
N LEU A 77 -0.89 4.86 18.33
CA LEU A 77 0.38 5.57 18.48
C LEU A 77 0.30 6.61 19.61
N ALA A 78 -0.81 7.34 19.72
CA ALA A 78 -1.01 8.31 20.78
C ALA A 78 -1.07 7.65 22.17
N GLU A 79 -1.79 6.52 22.29
CA GLU A 79 -1.84 5.72 23.51
C GLU A 79 -0.45 5.22 23.94
N GLU A 80 0.34 4.71 23.00
CA GLU A 80 1.71 4.24 23.26
C GLU A 80 2.61 5.39 23.75
N VAL A 81 2.54 6.54 23.10
CA VAL A 81 3.33 7.73 23.49
C VAL A 81 2.94 8.21 24.89
N LEU A 82 1.64 8.26 25.21
CA LEU A 82 1.15 8.65 26.53
C LEU A 82 1.54 7.64 27.61
N SER A 83 1.43 6.34 27.33
CA SER A 83 1.84 5.27 28.26
C SER A 83 3.32 5.38 28.65
N LEU A 84 4.19 5.66 27.67
CA LEU A 84 5.61 5.88 27.89
C LEU A 84 5.87 7.15 28.72
N ALA A 85 5.15 8.24 28.45
CA ALA A 85 5.29 9.49 29.19
C ALA A 85 4.81 9.36 30.66
N GLU A 86 3.81 8.51 30.92
CA GLU A 86 3.27 8.23 32.25
C GLU A 86 4.05 7.16 33.03
N GLY A 87 5.10 6.56 32.43
CA GLY A 87 5.92 5.53 33.07
C GLY A 87 5.21 4.19 33.26
N ARG A 88 4.13 3.92 32.52
CA ARG A 88 3.47 2.61 32.52
C ARG A 88 4.28 1.65 31.64
N ARG A 89 4.61 0.47 32.18
CA ARG A 89 5.36 -0.55 31.44
C ARG A 89 4.47 -1.15 30.35
N LEU A 90 4.99 -1.22 29.13
CA LEU A 90 4.35 -1.85 27.97
C LEU A 90 3.98 -3.30 28.30
N GLY A 91 2.70 -3.64 28.10
CA GLY A 91 2.15 -5.00 28.26
C GLY A 91 2.19 -5.77 26.95
#